data_AF-A0A715ZGE9-F1
#
_entry.id   AF-A0A715ZGE9-F1
#
_cell.length_a   1.000
_cell.length_b   1.000
_cell.length_c   1.000
_cell.angle_alpha   90.00
_cell.angle_beta   90.00
_cell.angle_gamma   90.00
#
_symmetry.space_group_name_H-M   'P 1'
#
loop_
_entity.id
_entity.type
_entity.pdbx_description
1 polymer ?
#
loop_
_entity_poly.entity_id
_entity_poly.type
_entity_poly.pdbx_seq_one_letter_code
_entity_poly.pdbx_strand_id
1 'polypeptide(L)'
;AMRFSVHPKFDELENDFNQFFSDIDFYTRYGQSGMRKVLFTGPPGTGKTTIAKALGAKYQDKYVFVYADDYFKDVCYAAAQKKIPVIIIAEEVDELYRADAGTLSFLDGADTPRNVAGTYVIFSTNYPKRIDPRIRKRPGRIDRIISVGAFRTKAAAACAKMYLPEDVEIDLKELGAVLDRTTPAEIKEIINIAIGMIRGTKNELSVDVIKNARAFLKGTLDLSVQEADE
;
A
#
# COMPACT_ATOMS: atom_id res chain seq x y z
N ALA A 1 -1.42 0.84 13.92
CA ALA A 1 -1.20 0.26 12.57
C ALA A 1 -2.14 -0.92 12.28
N MET A 2 -2.37 -1.82 13.24
CA MET A 2 -3.24 -3.01 13.08
C MET A 2 -4.67 -2.73 12.57
N ARG A 3 -5.27 -1.56 12.86
CA ARG A 3 -6.59 -1.18 12.31
C ARG A 3 -6.67 -1.23 10.78
N PHE A 4 -5.53 -1.20 10.09
CA PHE A 4 -5.45 -1.20 8.63
C PHE A 4 -5.17 -2.57 8.01
N SER A 5 -5.05 -3.64 8.81
CA SER A 5 -5.04 -5.02 8.29
C SER A 5 -6.35 -5.41 7.61
N VAL A 6 -7.42 -4.60 7.79
CA VAL A 6 -8.72 -4.76 7.13
C VAL A 6 -8.65 -4.42 5.63
N HIS A 7 -7.54 -3.86 5.15
CA HIS A 7 -7.36 -3.59 3.73
C HIS A 7 -7.47 -4.90 2.91
N PRO A 8 -8.28 -4.98 1.83
CA PRO A 8 -8.54 -6.22 1.08
C PRO A 8 -7.31 -6.89 0.43
N LYS A 9 -6.17 -6.20 0.44
CA LYS A 9 -4.89 -6.66 -0.09
C LYS A 9 -3.88 -7.06 0.98
N PHE A 10 -4.23 -6.90 2.26
CA PHE A 10 -3.37 -7.27 3.36
C PHE A 10 -3.12 -8.78 3.38
N ASP A 11 -4.17 -9.60 3.26
CA ASP A 11 -4.05 -11.06 3.25
C ASP A 11 -3.20 -11.55 2.07
N GLU A 12 -3.33 -10.93 0.89
CA GLU A 12 -2.50 -11.26 -0.28
C GLU A 12 -1.01 -10.99 -0.01
N LEU A 13 -0.68 -9.84 0.59
CA LEU A 13 0.70 -9.51 0.98
C LEU A 13 1.21 -10.45 2.08
N GLU A 14 0.38 -10.70 3.10
CA GLU A 14 0.75 -11.51 4.25
C GLU A 14 1.02 -12.96 3.88
N ASN A 15 0.23 -13.53 2.97
CA ASN A 15 0.46 -14.88 2.46
C ASN A 15 1.78 -14.97 1.70
N ASP A 16 2.10 -13.97 0.85
CA ASP A 16 3.39 -13.91 0.14
C ASP A 16 4.57 -13.80 1.11
N PHE A 17 4.44 -12.92 2.11
CA PHE A 17 5.42 -12.72 3.17
C PHE A 17 5.69 -13.99 3.97
N ASN A 18 4.64 -14.65 4.45
CA ASN A 18 4.76 -15.85 5.26
C ASN A 18 5.36 -17.01 4.46
N GLN A 19 4.93 -17.18 3.20
CA GLN A 19 5.50 -18.18 2.31
C GLN A 19 7.00 -17.94 2.03
N PHE A 20 7.39 -16.69 1.80
CA PHE A 20 8.78 -16.36 1.56
C PHE A 20 9.67 -16.72 2.76
N PHE A 21 9.27 -16.31 3.97
CA PHE A 21 10.07 -16.57 5.16
C PHE A 21 10.00 -18.03 5.64
N SER A 22 8.95 -18.80 5.32
CA SER A 22 8.93 -20.24 5.58
C SER A 22 9.93 -21.01 4.72
N ASP A 23 10.17 -20.53 3.50
CA ASP A 23 10.94 -21.25 2.48
C ASP A 23 12.37 -20.70 2.32
N ILE A 24 12.74 -19.67 3.09
CA ILE A 24 14.00 -18.93 2.90
C ILE A 24 15.24 -19.82 2.98
N ASP A 25 15.26 -20.76 3.93
CA ASP A 25 16.34 -21.73 4.11
C ASP A 25 16.50 -22.64 2.90
N PHE A 26 15.40 -23.01 2.25
CA PHE A 26 15.43 -23.83 1.05
C PHE A 26 16.07 -23.04 -0.10
N TYR A 27 15.53 -21.87 -0.42
CA TYR A 27 16.02 -21.06 -1.55
C TYR A 27 17.48 -20.64 -1.39
N THR A 28 17.86 -20.22 -0.18
CA THR A 28 19.23 -19.77 0.08
C THR A 28 20.23 -20.92 -0.02
N ARG A 29 19.89 -22.17 0.35
CA ARG A 29 20.77 -23.34 0.16
C ARG A 29 21.10 -23.61 -1.31
N TYR A 30 20.19 -23.29 -2.23
CA TYR A 30 20.41 -23.41 -3.68
C TYR A 30 21.03 -22.17 -4.33
N GLY A 31 21.63 -21.27 -3.54
CA GLY A 31 22.38 -20.13 -4.04
C GLY A 31 21.54 -18.91 -4.43
N GLN A 32 20.24 -18.91 -4.14
CA GLN A 32 19.43 -17.69 -4.30
C GLN A 32 19.84 -16.63 -3.26
N SER A 33 19.64 -15.36 -3.62
CA SER A 33 20.00 -14.21 -2.77
C SER A 33 19.23 -14.16 -1.45
N GLY A 34 18.10 -14.84 -1.34
CA GLY A 34 17.20 -14.73 -0.19
C GLY A 34 16.51 -13.37 -0.15
N MET A 35 16.15 -12.83 -1.32
CA MET A 35 15.45 -11.55 -1.43
C MET A 35 14.10 -11.71 -2.16
N ARG A 36 13.05 -11.15 -1.58
CA ARG A 36 11.72 -11.03 -2.18
C ARG A 36 11.42 -9.57 -2.48
N LYS A 37 10.98 -9.27 -3.71
CA LYS A 37 10.74 -7.92 -4.22
C LYS A 37 9.27 -7.80 -4.62
N VAL A 38 8.50 -7.04 -3.85
CA VAL A 38 7.08 -6.80 -4.07
C VAL A 38 6.87 -5.36 -4.52
N LEU A 39 6.09 -5.13 -5.57
CA LEU A 39 5.74 -3.80 -6.06
C LEU A 39 4.24 -3.53 -5.87
N PHE A 40 3.94 -2.53 -5.07
CA PHE A 40 2.60 -1.96 -4.95
C PHE A 40 2.36 -0.91 -6.03
N THR A 41 1.28 -1.08 -6.77
CA THR A 41 0.87 -0.14 -7.83
C THR A 41 -0.55 0.33 -7.61
N GLY A 42 -0.83 1.61 -7.85
CA GLY A 42 -2.19 2.11 -7.93
C GLY A 42 -2.29 3.58 -7.56
N PRO A 43 -3.46 4.21 -7.72
CA PRO A 43 -3.65 5.64 -7.47
C PRO A 43 -3.20 6.10 -6.08
N PRO A 44 -2.91 7.40 -5.88
CA PRO A 44 -2.66 7.94 -4.55
C PRO A 44 -3.88 7.74 -3.64
N GLY A 45 -3.65 7.70 -2.33
CA GLY A 45 -4.73 7.55 -1.34
C GLY A 45 -5.35 6.14 -1.24
N THR A 46 -4.88 5.15 -2.01
CA THR A 46 -5.39 3.76 -1.96
C THR A 46 -4.89 2.92 -0.79
N GLY A 47 -3.95 3.43 0.02
CA GLY A 47 -3.48 2.75 1.23
C GLY A 47 -2.25 1.86 1.07
N LYS A 48 -1.49 1.99 -0.04
CA LYS A 48 -0.21 1.26 -0.27
C LYS A 48 0.72 1.30 0.94
N THR A 49 1.05 2.52 1.40
CA THR A 49 1.84 2.78 2.60
C THR A 49 1.24 2.09 3.81
N THR A 50 -0.05 2.30 4.02
CA THR A 50 -0.78 1.84 5.20
C THR A 50 -0.75 0.31 5.35
N ILE A 51 -0.90 -0.43 4.24
CA ILE A 51 -0.79 -1.90 4.24
C ILE A 51 0.62 -2.33 4.65
N ALA A 52 1.65 -1.69 4.07
CA ALA A 52 3.04 -2.01 4.37
C ALA A 52 3.38 -1.71 5.86
N LYS A 53 2.89 -0.58 6.41
CA LYS A 53 3.00 -0.26 7.85
C LYS A 53 2.30 -1.30 8.72
N ALA A 54 1.14 -1.79 8.29
CA ALA A 54 0.39 -2.80 9.02
C ALA A 54 1.15 -4.13 9.09
N LEU A 55 1.83 -4.52 7.99
CA LEU A 55 2.67 -5.73 7.98
C LEU A 55 3.84 -5.58 8.95
N GLY A 56 4.58 -4.46 8.87
CA GLY A 56 5.69 -4.18 9.78
C GLY A 56 5.27 -4.23 11.24
N ALA A 57 4.16 -3.58 11.60
CA ALA A 57 3.66 -3.60 12.96
C ALA A 57 3.21 -4.98 13.45
N LYS A 58 2.64 -5.82 12.56
CA LYS A 58 2.23 -7.19 12.92
C LYS A 58 3.42 -8.12 13.19
N TYR A 59 4.54 -7.87 12.52
CA TYR A 59 5.73 -8.73 12.53
C TYR A 59 6.96 -8.11 13.21
N GLN A 60 6.82 -6.95 13.86
CA GLN A 60 7.91 -6.19 14.47
C GLN A 60 8.74 -6.96 15.52
N ASP A 61 8.14 -7.94 16.20
CA ASP A 61 8.82 -8.73 17.23
C ASP A 61 9.79 -9.77 16.64
N LYS A 62 9.68 -10.05 15.34
CA LYS A 62 10.45 -11.10 14.65
C LYS A 62 11.39 -10.56 13.56
N TYR A 63 11.07 -9.40 13.00
CA TYR A 63 11.76 -8.86 11.83
C TYR A 63 12.13 -7.39 12.05
N VAL A 64 13.31 -7.00 11.54
CA VAL A 64 13.69 -5.58 11.51
C VAL A 64 12.92 -4.91 10.39
N PHE A 65 12.34 -3.75 10.67
CA PHE A 65 11.53 -3.01 9.72
C PHE A 65 12.15 -1.64 9.44
N VAL A 66 12.39 -1.32 8.17
CA VAL A 66 13.11 -0.11 7.75
C VAL A 66 12.37 0.59 6.63
N TYR A 67 12.16 1.91 6.76
CA TYR A 67 11.81 2.77 5.62
C TYR A 67 13.09 3.26 4.99
N ALA A 68 13.27 2.98 3.71
CA ALA A 68 14.43 3.40 2.95
C ALA A 68 14.01 3.56 1.49
N ASP A 69 13.77 4.80 1.07
CA ASP A 69 13.35 5.10 -0.29
C ASP A 69 14.57 5.04 -1.21
N ASP A 70 15.47 6.03 -1.11
CA ASP A 70 16.61 6.17 -2.03
C ASP A 70 17.83 5.28 -1.66
N TYR A 71 17.88 4.79 -0.42
CA TYR A 71 19.03 4.05 0.12
C TYR A 71 18.69 2.59 0.49
N PHE A 72 17.62 2.03 -0.09
CA PHE A 72 17.20 0.65 0.18
C PHE A 72 18.31 -0.38 -0.10
N LYS A 73 19.18 -0.12 -1.09
CA LYS A 73 20.33 -0.96 -1.44
C LYS A 73 21.30 -1.07 -0.26
N ASP A 74 21.64 0.06 0.36
CA ASP A 74 22.54 0.12 1.51
C ASP A 74 21.97 -0.65 2.71
N VAL A 75 20.65 -0.54 2.93
CA VAL A 75 19.95 -1.33 3.96
C VAL A 75 20.01 -2.83 3.65
N CYS A 76 19.84 -3.22 2.38
CA CYS A 76 19.98 -4.63 1.97
C CYS A 76 21.39 -5.16 2.26
N TYR A 77 22.43 -4.39 1.94
CA TYR A 77 23.83 -4.75 2.22
C TYR A 77 24.09 -4.87 3.72
N ALA A 78 23.66 -3.89 4.51
CA ALA A 78 23.83 -3.90 5.97
C ALA A 78 23.10 -5.09 6.63
N ALA A 79 21.88 -5.40 6.18
CA ALA A 79 21.11 -6.53 6.67
C ALA A 79 21.76 -7.87 6.33
N ALA A 80 22.25 -8.03 5.09
CA ALA A 80 22.95 -9.22 4.65
C ALA A 80 24.26 -9.46 5.44
N GLN A 81 25.06 -8.40 5.65
CA GLN A 81 26.29 -8.48 6.46
C GLN A 81 26.01 -8.94 7.90
N LYS A 82 24.93 -8.44 8.49
CA LYS A 82 24.50 -8.80 9.85
C LYS A 82 23.70 -10.11 9.91
N LYS A 83 23.32 -10.67 8.77
CA LYS A 83 22.46 -11.87 8.65
C LYS A 83 21.16 -11.73 9.45
N ILE A 84 20.51 -10.57 9.36
CA ILE A 84 19.26 -10.29 10.05
C ILE A 84 18.07 -10.34 9.08
N PRO A 85 16.92 -10.86 9.53
CA PRO A 85 15.72 -10.87 8.72
C PRO A 85 15.14 -9.45 8.68
N VAL A 86 14.94 -8.90 7.48
CA VAL A 86 14.55 -7.49 7.31
C VAL A 86 13.39 -7.31 6.34
N ILE A 87 12.50 -6.37 6.68
CA ILE A 87 11.43 -5.85 5.82
C ILE A 87 11.79 -4.40 5.49
N ILE A 88 11.88 -4.10 4.21
CA ILE A 88 12.23 -2.77 3.72
C ILE A 88 11.04 -2.21 2.96
N ILE A 89 10.64 -0.98 3.29
CA ILE A 89 9.67 -0.22 2.50
C ILE A 89 10.43 0.88 1.77
N ALA A 90 10.32 0.87 0.44
CA ALA A 90 10.80 1.92 -0.43
C ALA A 90 9.57 2.51 -1.15
N GLU A 91 9.12 3.68 -0.73
CA GLU A 91 7.97 4.35 -1.32
C GLU A 91 8.38 5.30 -2.43
N GLU A 92 7.41 5.62 -3.30
CA GLU A 92 7.57 6.65 -4.34
C GLU A 92 8.85 6.49 -5.16
N VAL A 93 9.14 5.26 -5.54
CA VAL A 93 10.45 4.83 -6.05
C VAL A 93 10.80 5.45 -7.40
N ASP A 94 11.29 6.69 -7.36
CA ASP A 94 11.71 7.48 -8.51
C ASP A 94 12.87 6.82 -9.25
N GLU A 95 13.77 6.13 -8.52
CA GLU A 95 14.85 5.32 -9.12
C GLU A 95 14.30 4.27 -10.10
N LEU A 96 13.13 3.69 -9.82
CA LEU A 96 12.52 2.71 -10.72
C LEU A 96 11.90 3.37 -11.97
N TYR A 97 11.65 4.69 -11.98
CA TYR A 97 11.20 5.39 -13.19
C TYR A 97 12.31 5.51 -14.24
N ARG A 98 13.56 5.71 -13.78
CA ARG A 98 14.74 5.83 -14.64
C ARG A 98 15.85 4.92 -14.14
N ALA A 99 15.58 3.62 -14.17
CA ALA A 99 16.50 2.63 -13.65
C ALA A 99 17.81 2.64 -14.46
N ASP A 100 18.89 3.00 -13.76
CA ASP A 100 20.25 2.89 -14.26
C ASP A 100 20.72 1.42 -14.29
N ALA A 101 21.91 1.20 -14.84
CA ALA A 101 22.47 -0.15 -14.94
C ALA A 101 22.63 -0.81 -13.56
N GLY A 102 23.07 -0.07 -12.54
CA GLY A 102 23.27 -0.59 -11.18
C GLY A 102 21.97 -1.05 -10.53
N THR A 103 20.88 -0.28 -10.66
CA THR A 103 19.56 -0.66 -10.16
C THR A 103 19.04 -1.91 -10.86
N LEU A 104 19.22 -2.00 -12.18
CA LEU A 104 18.80 -3.18 -12.93
C LEU A 104 19.61 -4.42 -12.57
N SER A 105 20.92 -4.30 -12.41
CA SER A 105 21.80 -5.38 -11.96
C SER A 105 21.49 -5.83 -10.54
N PHE A 106 21.19 -4.89 -9.65
CA PHE A 106 20.70 -5.20 -8.31
C PHE A 106 19.40 -6.00 -8.40
N LEU A 107 18.37 -5.51 -9.08
CA LEU A 107 17.07 -6.19 -9.18
C LEU A 107 17.16 -7.54 -9.90
N ASP A 108 18.05 -7.70 -10.88
CA ASP A 108 18.32 -8.98 -11.56
C ASP A 108 19.02 -10.01 -10.66
N GLY A 109 19.53 -9.59 -9.50
CA GLY A 109 20.22 -10.44 -8.53
C GLY A 109 21.74 -10.49 -8.69
N ALA A 110 22.30 -9.89 -9.74
CA ALA A 110 23.75 -9.88 -9.98
C ALA A 110 24.51 -9.11 -8.88
N ASP A 111 23.99 -7.94 -8.51
CA ASP A 111 24.54 -7.09 -7.45
C ASP A 111 23.70 -7.18 -6.16
N THR A 112 22.77 -8.14 -6.06
CA THR A 112 21.99 -8.31 -4.83
C THR A 112 22.85 -9.01 -3.77
N PRO A 113 23.01 -8.45 -2.56
CA PRO A 113 23.69 -9.14 -1.48
C PRO A 113 22.88 -10.35 -1.02
N ARG A 114 23.55 -11.49 -0.82
CA ARG A 114 22.91 -12.70 -0.30
C ARG A 114 22.64 -12.57 1.19
N ASN A 115 21.38 -12.53 1.58
CA ASN A 115 20.94 -12.55 2.98
C ASN A 115 20.27 -13.88 3.30
N VAL A 116 20.97 -14.75 4.02
CA VAL A 116 20.42 -16.05 4.43
C VAL A 116 19.23 -15.95 5.38
N ALA A 117 19.11 -14.83 6.11
CA ALA A 117 17.99 -14.58 7.02
C ALA A 117 16.76 -14.00 6.30
N GLY A 118 16.89 -13.62 5.03
CA GLY A 118 15.80 -13.10 4.22
C GLY A 118 15.68 -11.57 4.22
N THR A 119 15.51 -11.01 3.03
CA THR A 119 15.23 -9.59 2.79
C THR A 119 13.93 -9.45 2.01
N TYR A 120 12.91 -8.82 2.59
CA TYR A 120 11.63 -8.59 1.97
C TYR A 120 11.44 -7.11 1.64
N VAL A 121 11.52 -6.74 0.37
CA VAL A 121 11.44 -5.35 -0.10
C VAL A 121 10.07 -5.07 -0.69
N ILE A 122 9.38 -4.06 -0.16
CA ILE A 122 8.11 -3.54 -0.65
C ILE A 122 8.38 -2.19 -1.32
N PHE A 123 8.34 -2.18 -2.64
CA PHE A 123 8.34 -0.97 -3.44
C PHE A 123 6.92 -0.44 -3.60
N SER A 124 6.71 0.88 -3.69
CA SER A 124 5.40 1.44 -4.00
C SER A 124 5.45 2.57 -5.04
N THR A 125 4.45 2.62 -5.93
CA THR A 125 4.32 3.70 -6.92
C THR A 125 2.86 4.10 -7.16
N ASN A 126 2.65 5.41 -7.31
CA ASN A 126 1.39 5.99 -7.77
C ASN A 126 1.25 5.95 -9.30
N TYR A 127 2.37 5.77 -10.02
CA TYR A 127 2.45 5.92 -11.46
C TYR A 127 3.05 4.66 -12.12
N PRO A 128 2.34 3.52 -12.15
CA PRO A 128 2.87 2.26 -12.67
C PRO A 128 3.33 2.34 -14.14
N LYS A 129 2.78 3.28 -14.93
CA LYS A 129 3.20 3.51 -16.31
C LYS A 129 4.58 4.20 -16.41
N ARG A 130 5.02 4.90 -15.37
CA ARG A 130 6.34 5.57 -15.31
C ARG A 130 7.47 4.63 -14.93
N ILE A 131 7.18 3.50 -14.29
CA ILE A 131 8.18 2.47 -13.98
C ILE A 131 8.81 1.95 -15.27
N ASP A 132 10.14 1.86 -15.26
CA ASP A 132 10.91 1.36 -16.39
C ASP A 132 10.33 0.01 -16.86
N PRO A 133 9.95 -0.13 -18.15
CA PRO A 133 9.38 -1.36 -18.66
C PRO A 133 10.28 -2.57 -18.45
N ARG A 134 11.61 -2.38 -18.38
CA ARG A 134 12.59 -3.44 -18.15
C ARG A 134 12.47 -3.99 -16.73
N ILE A 135 12.04 -3.21 -15.73
CA ILE A 135 11.77 -3.70 -14.36
C ILE A 135 10.47 -4.51 -14.34
N ARG A 136 9.40 -3.93 -14.90
CA ARG A 136 8.05 -4.53 -14.89
C ARG A 136 7.94 -5.81 -15.72
N LYS A 137 8.56 -5.85 -16.89
CA LYS A 137 8.33 -6.92 -17.88
C LYS A 137 9.31 -8.08 -17.75
N ARG A 138 10.44 -7.91 -17.05
CA ARG A 138 11.45 -8.95 -16.93
C ARG A 138 11.22 -9.76 -15.66
N PRO A 139 10.98 -11.08 -15.77
CA PRO A 139 10.88 -11.96 -14.60
C PRO A 139 12.16 -11.88 -13.75
N GLY A 140 12.01 -11.94 -12.42
CA GLY A 140 13.12 -11.93 -11.45
C GLY A 140 13.45 -10.54 -10.86
N ARG A 141 13.14 -9.45 -11.56
CA ARG A 141 13.36 -8.07 -11.06
C ARG A 141 12.33 -7.62 -10.05
N ILE A 142 11.07 -7.99 -10.28
CA ILE A 142 9.98 -7.87 -9.33
C ILE A 142 9.33 -9.23 -9.27
N ASP A 143 9.23 -9.79 -8.07
CA ASP A 143 8.74 -11.14 -7.84
C ASP A 143 7.22 -11.16 -7.74
N ARG A 144 6.63 -10.07 -7.22
CA ARG A 144 5.18 -9.91 -7.08
C ARG A 144 4.75 -8.47 -7.36
N ILE A 145 3.68 -8.29 -8.15
CA ILE A 145 3.02 -6.99 -8.34
C ILE A 145 1.63 -7.06 -7.71
N ILE A 146 1.34 -6.19 -6.74
CA ILE A 146 0.05 -6.10 -6.07
C ILE A 146 -0.60 -4.77 -6.45
N SER A 147 -1.73 -4.85 -7.17
CA SER A 147 -2.52 -3.68 -7.52
C SER A 147 -3.42 -3.26 -6.36
N VAL A 148 -3.21 -2.05 -5.87
CA VAL A 148 -3.90 -1.45 -4.72
C VAL A 148 -4.80 -0.33 -5.22
N GLY A 149 -6.09 -0.63 -5.37
CA GLY A 149 -7.09 0.27 -5.93
C GLY A 149 -8.13 0.76 -4.91
N ALA A 150 -9.12 1.49 -5.42
CA ALA A 150 -10.27 1.92 -4.64
C ALA A 150 -11.05 0.73 -4.04
N PHE A 151 -11.71 0.98 -2.92
CA PHE A 151 -12.48 -0.04 -2.22
C PHE A 151 -13.80 -0.34 -2.91
N ARG A 152 -14.23 -1.59 -2.73
CA ARG A 152 -15.55 -2.08 -3.14
C ARG A 152 -16.46 -2.14 -1.95
N THR A 153 -17.76 -2.00 -2.21
CA THR A 153 -18.87 -2.02 -1.24
C THR A 153 -18.52 -2.44 0.19
N LYS A 154 -18.23 -3.73 0.42
CA LYS A 154 -17.91 -4.28 1.75
C LYS A 154 -16.68 -3.64 2.40
N ALA A 155 -15.58 -3.51 1.65
CA ALA A 155 -14.35 -2.89 2.15
C ALA A 155 -14.51 -1.39 2.38
N ALA A 156 -15.31 -0.72 1.54
CA ALA A 156 -15.60 0.70 1.69
C ALA A 156 -16.40 0.98 2.97
N ALA A 157 -17.45 0.19 3.23
CA ALA A 157 -18.23 0.27 4.46
C ALA A 157 -17.38 -0.02 5.71
N ALA A 158 -16.55 -1.07 5.66
CA ALA A 158 -15.64 -1.39 6.76
C ALA A 158 -14.63 -0.27 7.05
N CYS A 159 -14.12 0.39 6.01
CA CYS A 159 -13.24 1.54 6.14
C CYS A 159 -13.97 2.75 6.73
N ALA A 160 -15.18 3.06 6.24
CA ALA A 160 -15.99 4.15 6.73
C ALA A 160 -16.34 4.00 8.21
N LYS A 161 -16.67 2.78 8.65
CA LYS A 161 -16.97 2.47 10.05
C LYS A 161 -15.83 2.86 11.02
N MET A 162 -14.58 2.91 10.56
CA MET A 162 -13.44 3.35 11.39
C MET A 162 -13.42 4.85 11.68
N TYR A 163 -14.21 5.63 10.93
CA TYR A 163 -14.30 7.08 11.04
C TYR A 163 -15.67 7.57 11.53
N LEU A 164 -16.66 6.67 11.59
CA LEU A 164 -17.96 6.96 12.18
C LEU A 164 -17.85 6.99 13.72
N PRO A 165 -18.60 7.87 14.40
CA PRO A 165 -18.79 7.80 15.85
C PRO A 165 -19.40 6.45 16.27
N GLU A 166 -19.10 5.98 17.49
CA GLU A 166 -19.55 4.67 17.99
C GLU A 166 -21.07 4.57 18.16
N ASP A 167 -21.73 5.69 18.43
CA ASP A 167 -23.17 5.83 18.63
C ASP A 167 -23.98 5.95 17.33
N VAL A 168 -23.29 6.07 16.18
CA VAL A 168 -23.95 6.18 14.87
C VAL A 168 -24.18 4.79 14.27
N GLU A 169 -25.44 4.37 14.22
CA GLU A 169 -25.86 3.16 13.52
C GLU A 169 -26.30 3.47 12.08
N ILE A 170 -25.51 2.98 11.12
CA ILE A 170 -25.81 3.11 9.68
C ILE A 170 -25.77 1.71 9.05
N ASP A 171 -26.74 1.43 8.17
CA ASP A 171 -26.75 0.19 7.39
C ASP A 171 -25.48 0.07 6.54
N LEU A 172 -24.67 -0.97 6.82
CA LEU A 172 -23.37 -1.15 6.16
C LEU A 172 -23.50 -1.54 4.68
N LYS A 173 -24.63 -2.12 4.27
CA LYS A 173 -24.85 -2.52 2.89
C LYS A 173 -25.12 -1.28 2.03
N GLU A 174 -25.97 -0.37 2.51
CA GLU A 174 -26.26 0.91 1.88
C GLU A 174 -25.04 1.83 1.91
N LEU A 175 -24.36 1.95 3.05
CA LEU A 175 -23.12 2.72 3.17
C LEU A 175 -22.05 2.21 2.18
N GLY A 176 -21.90 0.90 2.06
CA GLY A 176 -21.00 0.28 1.10
C GLY A 176 -21.38 0.60 -0.35
N ALA A 177 -22.66 0.57 -0.69
CA ALA A 177 -23.13 0.94 -2.02
C ALA A 177 -22.84 2.42 -2.33
N VAL A 178 -23.07 3.32 -1.37
CA VAL A 178 -22.79 4.76 -1.50
C VAL A 178 -21.29 5.04 -1.64
N LEU A 179 -20.42 4.23 -1.05
CA LEU A 179 -18.96 4.42 -1.08
C LEU A 179 -18.23 3.47 -2.06
N ASP A 180 -18.95 2.78 -2.95
CA ASP A 180 -18.32 1.89 -3.94
C ASP A 180 -17.37 2.66 -4.87
N ARG A 181 -16.22 2.07 -5.18
CA ARG A 181 -15.14 2.66 -6.00
C ARG A 181 -14.58 3.96 -5.42
N THR A 182 -14.44 4.01 -4.10
CA THR A 182 -13.83 5.15 -3.42
C THR A 182 -12.59 4.71 -2.64
N THR A 183 -11.54 5.51 -2.70
CA THR A 183 -10.28 5.25 -2.02
C THR A 183 -10.43 5.45 -0.50
N PRO A 184 -9.61 4.80 0.34
CA PRO A 184 -9.58 5.04 1.78
C PRO A 184 -9.41 6.52 2.17
N ALA A 185 -8.59 7.27 1.43
CA ALA A 185 -8.38 8.69 1.67
C ALA A 185 -9.66 9.49 1.39
N GLU A 186 -10.30 9.26 0.25
CA GLU A 186 -11.58 9.88 -0.07
C GLU A 186 -12.68 9.48 0.91
N ILE A 187 -12.75 8.20 1.35
CA ILE A 187 -13.73 7.76 2.35
C ILE A 187 -13.59 8.58 3.63
N LYS A 188 -12.36 8.71 4.15
CA LYS A 188 -12.09 9.54 5.34
C LYS A 188 -12.61 10.96 5.13
N GLU A 189 -12.32 11.56 3.98
CA GLU A 189 -12.72 12.93 3.68
C GLU A 189 -14.24 13.09 3.53
N ILE A 190 -14.91 12.14 2.87
CA ILE A 190 -16.37 12.11 2.75
C ILE A 190 -17.03 12.07 4.13
N ILE A 191 -16.52 11.25 5.06
CA ILE A 191 -17.06 11.19 6.41
C ILE A 191 -16.84 12.51 7.17
N ASN A 192 -15.65 13.13 7.04
CA ASN A 192 -15.38 14.45 7.63
C ASN A 192 -16.35 15.52 7.11
N ILE A 193 -16.56 15.57 5.79
CA ILE A 193 -17.48 16.52 5.15
C ILE A 193 -18.92 16.26 5.63
N ALA A 194 -19.35 14.99 5.70
CA ALA A 194 -20.68 14.61 6.16
C ALA A 194 -20.94 15.09 7.60
N ILE A 195 -19.97 14.92 8.51
CA ILE A 195 -20.03 15.43 9.88
C ILE A 195 -20.09 16.97 9.88
N GLY A 196 -19.34 17.63 9.01
CA GLY A 196 -19.38 19.08 8.83
C GLY A 196 -20.76 19.59 8.37
N MET A 197 -21.42 18.87 7.46
CA MET A 197 -22.73 19.23 6.89
C MET A 197 -23.86 19.23 7.93
N ILE A 198 -23.78 18.38 8.97
CA ILE A 198 -24.81 18.31 10.01
C ILE A 198 -24.53 19.28 11.18
N ARG A 199 -23.37 19.92 11.21
CA ARG A 199 -22.98 20.83 12.30
C ARG A 199 -23.95 22.00 12.43
N GLY A 200 -24.55 22.15 13.61
CA GLY A 200 -25.52 23.22 13.89
C GLY A 200 -26.89 23.00 13.26
N THR A 201 -27.15 21.80 12.73
CA THR A 201 -28.46 21.39 12.21
C THR A 201 -29.13 20.40 13.18
N LYS A 202 -30.42 20.11 12.96
CA LYS A 202 -31.13 19.02 13.66
C LYS A 202 -30.94 17.65 12.98
N ASN A 203 -30.15 17.59 11.90
CA ASN A 203 -29.99 16.37 11.11
C ASN A 203 -28.97 15.44 11.79
N GLU A 204 -29.22 14.15 11.70
CA GLU A 204 -28.29 13.11 12.12
C GLU A 204 -27.42 12.63 10.95
N LEU A 205 -26.29 12.01 11.27
CA LEU A 205 -25.43 11.42 10.26
C LEU A 205 -26.15 10.21 9.63
N SER A 206 -26.44 10.30 8.34
CA SER A 206 -27.18 9.28 7.60
C SER A 206 -26.53 8.96 6.26
N VAL A 207 -27.00 7.89 5.62
CA VAL A 207 -26.55 7.49 4.27
C VAL A 207 -26.73 8.62 3.26
N ASP A 208 -27.82 9.38 3.35
CA ASP A 208 -28.10 10.50 2.44
C ASP A 208 -27.13 11.67 2.65
N VAL A 209 -26.78 11.99 3.90
CA VAL A 209 -25.76 13.01 4.20
C VAL A 209 -24.40 12.58 3.63
N ILE A 210 -24.02 11.32 3.81
CA ILE A 210 -22.76 10.77 3.28
C ILE A 210 -22.75 10.78 1.75
N LYS A 211 -23.89 10.47 1.11
CA LYS A 211 -24.05 10.55 -0.35
C LYS A 211 -23.88 11.99 -0.85
N ASN A 212 -24.45 12.97 -0.14
CA ASN A 212 -24.30 14.38 -0.47
C ASN A 212 -22.85 14.86 -0.28
N ALA A 213 -22.20 14.46 0.80
CA ALA A 213 -20.79 14.74 1.04
C ALA A 213 -19.89 14.16 -0.07
N ARG A 214 -20.19 12.94 -0.54
CA ARG A 214 -19.49 12.33 -1.68
C ARG A 214 -19.67 13.13 -2.97
N ALA A 215 -20.89 13.59 -3.25
CA ALA A 215 -21.17 14.40 -4.43
C ALA A 215 -20.43 15.75 -4.36
N PHE A 216 -20.42 16.39 -3.19
CA PHE A 216 -19.70 17.63 -2.93
C PHE A 216 -18.20 17.47 -3.20
N LEU A 217 -17.56 16.45 -2.60
CA LEU A 217 -16.13 16.20 -2.79
C LEU A 217 -15.77 15.98 -4.27
N LYS A 218 -16.58 15.22 -5.01
CA LYS A 218 -16.37 15.01 -6.46
C LYS A 218 -16.45 16.32 -7.24
N GLY A 219 -17.45 17.16 -6.96
CA GLY A 219 -17.57 18.46 -7.61
C GLY A 219 -16.36 19.36 -7.38
N THR A 220 -15.79 19.36 -6.17
CA THR A 220 -14.56 20.12 -5.87
C THR A 220 -13.33 19.56 -6.61
N LEU A 221 -13.20 18.24 -6.67
CA LEU A 221 -12.09 17.60 -7.39
C LEU A 221 -12.15 17.86 -8.89
N ASP A 222 -13.34 17.77 -9.50
CA ASP A 222 -13.52 18.01 -10.94
C ASP A 222 -13.16 19.45 -11.33
N LEU A 223 -13.48 20.44 -10.48
CA LEU A 223 -13.07 21.84 -10.66
C LEU A 223 -11.53 22.00 -10.57
N SER A 224 -10.89 21.35 -9.61
CA SER A 224 -9.43 21.44 -9.44
C SER A 224 -8.63 20.83 -10.60
N VAL A 225 -9.19 19.83 -11.30
CA VAL A 225 -8.56 19.25 -12.49
C VAL A 225 -8.69 20.19 -13.68
N GLN A 226 -9.83 20.88 -13.82
CA GLN A 226 -10.04 21.87 -14.88
C GLN A 226 -9.10 23.07 -14.73
N GLU A 227 -8.86 23.57 -13.51
CA GLU A 227 -7.93 24.67 -13.25
C GLU A 227 -6.45 24.29 -13.41
N ALA A 228 -6.11 22.99 -13.35
CA ALA A 228 -4.73 22.50 -13.50
C ALA A 228 -4.33 22.21 -14.96
N ASP A 229 -5.32 22.10 -15.86
CA ASP A 229 -5.14 21.87 -17.30
C ASP A 229 -5.23 23.17 -18.14
N GLU A 230 -5.46 24.34 -17.51
CA GLU A 230 -5.38 25.70 -18.09
C GLU A 230 -4.01 26.37 -17.83
#